data_AF-A0A1H9TW82-F1
#
_entry.id   AF-A0A1H9TW82-F1
#
_cell.length_a   1.000
_cell.length_b   1.000
_cell.length_c   1.000
_cell.angle_alpha   90.00
_cell.angle_beta   90.00
_cell.angle_gamma   90.00
#
_symmetry.space_group_name_H-M   'P 1'
#
loop_
_entity.id
_entity.type
_entity.pdbx_description
1 polymer ?
#
loop_
_entity_poly.entity_id
_entity_poly.type
_entity_poly.pdbx_seq_one_letter_code
_entity_poly.pdbx_strand_id
1 'polypeptide(L)'
;MNKNLSLRIRIIIANIILIIIISVIMVFNTKDDQNNKKKDRIAITKNEIEFENKIPKSSNEEENDLEKKVSDNNLVMELNPSKVSKVEVIGTQICNESGCPIAIRGINIDLNSNYINYETMEFFKKNWKINGIKVSVDVTKENDSYNGKNSKEIKQKLSQVVQNAKKLDLFVMIEGDVLLDSPMEDVSKFYSECLQYVSGTSNMMFAIKLKTNEGLDPIDIKDYDEKTGIVKEVTKSDKISNNNWKKYKKLIKEIIFALRENSNNSLLAINIPYTHIKIDSIKKNEFNTYNIIFSVDVGNQDIENVEIAIKNFKKSVDFGTPIMISDCGMCGNSDKNEQLYASIREDIDHYKLTYFYGGINNKGEKNSILKKDLNKNSDFSEDDYTAVGKILYKYNK
;
A
#
# COMPACT_ATOMS: atom_id res chain seq x y z
N MET A 1 2.04 72.34 10.00
CA MET A 1 2.08 71.10 10.81
C MET A 1 1.38 70.02 10.00
N ASN A 2 1.92 68.86 9.63
CA ASN A 2 3.02 68.09 10.22
C ASN A 2 3.77 67.29 9.11
N LYS A 3 5.10 67.49 9.10
CA LYS A 3 6.21 66.57 8.78
C LYS A 3 6.17 65.69 7.52
N ASN A 4 7.17 65.90 6.67
CA ASN A 4 7.75 64.92 5.75
C ASN A 4 7.84 63.54 6.41
N LEU A 5 6.90 62.67 6.04
CA LEU A 5 6.91 61.27 6.44
C LEU A 5 8.21 60.64 5.93
N SER A 6 9.01 60.05 6.83
CA SER A 6 10.30 59.47 6.46
C SER A 6 10.12 58.38 5.40
N LEU A 7 11.11 58.21 4.53
CA LEU A 7 11.08 57.23 3.43
C LEU A 7 10.71 55.83 3.94
N ARG A 8 11.16 55.45 5.13
CA ARG A 8 10.83 54.18 5.80
C ARG A 8 9.34 54.03 6.10
N ILE A 9 8.68 55.09 6.58
CA ILE A 9 7.24 55.05 6.87
C ILE A 9 6.43 54.98 5.57
N ARG A 10 6.88 55.65 4.49
CA ARG A 10 6.23 55.54 3.17
C ARG A 10 6.31 54.12 2.60
N ILE A 11 7.46 53.45 2.76
CA ILE A 11 7.64 52.04 2.34
C ILE A 11 6.74 51.10 3.16
N ILE A 12 6.64 51.32 4.48
CA ILE A 12 5.75 50.52 5.34
C ILE A 12 4.29 50.69 4.93
N ILE A 13 3.85 51.92 4.67
CA ILE A 13 2.48 52.20 4.20
C ILE A 13 2.22 51.55 2.83
N ALA A 14 3.17 51.63 1.90
CA ALA A 14 3.05 51.00 0.59
C ALA A 14 2.92 49.47 0.68
N ASN A 15 3.70 48.82 1.56
CA ASN A 15 3.63 47.38 1.77
C ASN A 15 2.30 46.95 2.41
N ILE A 16 1.77 47.74 3.37
CA ILE A 16 0.45 47.47 3.97
C ILE A 16 -0.66 47.59 2.93
N ILE A 17 -0.62 48.62 2.08
CA ILE A 17 -1.60 48.81 1.00
C ILE A 17 -1.53 47.64 0.01
N LEU A 18 -0.33 47.18 -0.36
CA LEU A 18 -0.16 46.04 -1.26
C LEU A 18 -0.73 44.75 -0.67
N ILE A 19 -0.53 44.48 0.62
CA ILE A 19 -1.10 43.31 1.31
C ILE A 19 -2.62 43.37 1.33
N ILE A 20 -3.20 44.56 1.55
CA ILE A 20 -4.66 44.75 1.52
C ILE A 20 -5.20 44.49 0.11
N ILE A 21 -4.54 45.00 -0.94
CA ILE A 21 -4.94 44.75 -2.34
C ILE A 21 -4.89 43.26 -2.67
N ILE A 22 -3.82 42.55 -2.30
CA ILE A 22 -3.69 41.10 -2.50
C ILE A 22 -4.80 40.34 -1.77
N SER A 23 -5.10 40.74 -0.52
CA SER A 23 -6.16 40.12 0.28
C SER A 23 -7.55 40.32 -0.35
N VAL A 24 -7.80 41.51 -0.91
CA VAL A 24 -9.04 41.81 -1.63
C VAL A 24 -9.15 41.00 -2.92
N ILE A 25 -8.07 40.88 -3.71
CA ILE A 25 -8.04 40.05 -4.93
C ILE A 25 -8.31 38.58 -4.59
N MET A 26 -7.73 38.05 -3.51
CA MET A 26 -8.00 36.67 -3.08
C MET A 26 -9.47 36.46 -2.67
N VAL A 27 -10.11 37.44 -2.02
CA VAL A 27 -11.53 37.38 -1.65
C VAL A 27 -12.45 37.46 -2.88
N PHE A 28 -12.07 38.21 -3.92
CA PHE A 28 -12.85 38.25 -5.16
C PHE A 28 -12.68 36.98 -6.00
N ASN A 29 -11.45 36.45 -6.14
CA ASN A 29 -11.20 35.19 -6.86
C ASN A 29 -11.92 34.00 -6.20
N THR A 30 -11.98 33.96 -4.87
CA THR A 30 -12.71 32.89 -4.15
C THR A 30 -14.22 32.97 -4.31
N LYS A 31 -14.79 34.17 -4.49
CA LYS A 31 -16.22 34.35 -4.77
C LYS A 31 -16.59 33.98 -6.20
N ASP A 32 -15.73 34.27 -7.17
CA ASP A 32 -15.94 33.87 -8.57
C ASP A 32 -15.81 32.35 -8.74
N ASP A 33 -14.85 31.70 -8.07
CA ASP A 33 -14.74 30.23 -8.04
C ASP A 33 -15.96 29.55 -7.41
N GLN A 34 -16.52 30.12 -6.34
CA GLN A 34 -17.71 29.58 -5.71
C GLN A 34 -18.98 29.79 -6.54
N ASN A 35 -19.10 30.93 -7.23
CA ASN A 35 -20.22 31.20 -8.12
C ASN A 35 -20.17 30.35 -9.40
N ASN A 36 -18.98 30.10 -9.95
CA ASN A 36 -18.80 29.18 -11.08
C ASN A 36 -19.09 27.73 -10.68
N LYS A 37 -18.53 27.24 -9.56
CA LYS A 37 -18.86 25.89 -9.04
C LYS A 37 -20.34 25.70 -8.71
N LYS A 38 -21.03 26.76 -8.29
CA LYS A 38 -22.48 26.72 -8.01
C LYS A 38 -23.31 26.73 -9.30
N LYS A 39 -22.90 27.48 -10.33
CA LYS A 39 -23.50 27.42 -11.67
C LYS A 39 -23.28 26.07 -12.33
N ASP A 40 -22.07 25.51 -12.23
CA ASP A 40 -21.73 24.20 -12.80
C ASP A 40 -22.52 23.08 -12.11
N ARG A 41 -22.66 23.12 -10.78
CA ARG A 41 -23.52 22.16 -10.05
C ARG A 41 -24.99 22.28 -10.46
N ILE A 42 -25.53 23.49 -10.58
CA ILE A 42 -26.94 23.68 -10.99
C ILE A 42 -27.17 23.24 -12.44
N ALA A 43 -26.18 23.42 -13.32
CA ALA A 43 -26.22 22.94 -14.70
C ALA A 43 -26.13 21.41 -14.80
N ILE A 44 -25.26 20.77 -14.00
CA ILE A 44 -25.12 19.31 -13.92
C ILE A 44 -26.41 18.68 -13.38
N THR A 45 -26.97 19.20 -12.29
CA THR A 45 -28.22 18.66 -11.72
C THR A 45 -29.44 18.89 -12.62
N LYS A 46 -29.48 19.99 -13.40
CA LYS A 46 -30.53 20.17 -14.41
C LYS A 46 -30.39 19.21 -15.58
N ASN A 47 -29.17 18.96 -16.05
CA ASN A 47 -28.92 18.01 -17.14
C ASN A 47 -29.21 16.56 -16.71
N GLU A 48 -28.91 16.17 -15.46
CA GLU A 48 -29.23 14.84 -14.93
C GLU A 48 -30.75 14.60 -14.81
N ILE A 49 -31.51 15.61 -14.37
CA ILE A 49 -32.98 15.52 -14.23
C ILE A 49 -33.69 15.54 -15.60
N GLU A 50 -33.10 16.18 -16.62
CA GLU A 50 -33.61 16.14 -18.00
C GLU A 50 -33.24 14.83 -18.72
N PHE A 51 -32.13 14.19 -18.34
CA PHE A 51 -31.67 12.92 -18.92
C PHE A 51 -32.51 11.72 -18.44
N GLU A 52 -32.98 11.70 -17.19
CA GLU A 52 -33.85 10.63 -16.67
C GLU A 52 -35.26 10.60 -17.30
N ASN A 53 -35.71 11.68 -17.95
CA ASN A 53 -37.09 11.79 -18.45
C ASN A 53 -37.27 11.66 -19.99
N LYS A 54 -36.22 11.26 -20.74
CA LYS A 54 -36.33 11.03 -22.19
C LYS A 54 -35.58 9.78 -22.66
N ILE A 55 -36.01 8.61 -22.21
CA ILE A 55 -35.67 7.33 -22.87
C ILE A 55 -36.86 6.87 -23.72
N PRO A 56 -36.86 7.06 -25.06
CA PRO A 56 -37.68 6.27 -25.97
C PRO A 56 -37.02 4.93 -26.28
N LYS A 57 -37.84 3.89 -26.45
CA LYS A 57 -37.41 2.54 -26.84
C LYS A 57 -36.92 2.50 -28.30
N SER A 58 -35.75 1.90 -28.45
CA SER A 58 -35.19 1.11 -29.57
C SER A 58 -34.84 1.74 -30.93
N SER A 59 -33.79 1.12 -31.49
CA SER A 59 -33.27 1.04 -32.87
C SER A 59 -32.61 2.27 -33.47
N ASN A 60 -31.27 2.28 -33.52
CA ASN A 60 -30.55 2.08 -34.78
C ASN A 60 -29.05 1.83 -34.55
N GLU A 61 -28.53 0.84 -35.25
CA GLU A 61 -27.13 0.50 -35.43
C GLU A 61 -26.50 1.55 -36.36
N GLU A 62 -25.38 2.18 -35.94
CA GLU A 62 -24.30 2.76 -36.79
C GLU A 62 -23.50 3.89 -36.08
N GLU A 63 -23.88 4.33 -34.89
CA GLU A 63 -23.12 5.36 -34.13
C GLU A 63 -22.17 4.79 -33.04
N ASN A 64 -21.96 3.47 -33.01
CA ASN A 64 -21.26 2.76 -31.93
C ASN A 64 -19.74 2.57 -32.11
N ASP A 65 -19.13 3.08 -33.18
CA ASP A 65 -17.70 2.82 -33.46
C ASP A 65 -16.74 3.94 -33.02
N LEU A 66 -17.26 5.12 -32.67
CA LEU A 66 -16.44 6.25 -32.19
C LEU A 66 -16.50 6.44 -30.67
N GLU A 67 -17.60 6.08 -30.00
CA GLU A 67 -17.68 6.09 -28.53
C GLU A 67 -17.07 4.83 -27.88
N LYS A 68 -16.91 3.73 -28.63
CA LYS A 68 -16.16 2.53 -28.15
C LYS A 68 -14.64 2.71 -28.08
N LYS A 69 -14.07 3.78 -28.66
CA LYS A 69 -12.61 3.98 -28.68
C LYS A 69 -12.06 4.83 -27.53
N VAL A 70 -12.90 5.29 -26.61
CA VAL A 70 -12.46 6.11 -25.46
C VAL A 70 -12.61 5.38 -24.11
N SER A 71 -13.19 4.17 -24.07
CA SER A 71 -13.35 3.38 -22.83
C SER A 71 -12.22 2.38 -22.52
N ASP A 72 -11.25 2.17 -23.43
CA ASP A 72 -10.24 1.11 -23.28
C ASP A 72 -8.87 1.56 -22.71
N ASN A 73 -8.70 2.84 -22.34
CA ASN A 73 -7.41 3.36 -21.84
C ASN A 73 -7.30 3.40 -20.31
N ASN A 74 -7.87 2.40 -19.63
CA ASN A 74 -7.69 2.21 -18.18
C ASN A 74 -6.95 0.89 -17.87
N LEU A 75 -6.06 0.47 -18.76
CA LEU A 75 -5.23 -0.73 -18.56
C LEU A 75 -4.17 -0.47 -17.48
N VAL A 76 -4.13 -1.33 -16.46
CA VAL A 76 -3.01 -1.40 -15.53
C VAL A 76 -1.88 -2.12 -16.22
N MET A 77 -0.69 -1.54 -16.21
CA MET A 77 0.47 -2.19 -16.81
C MET A 77 1.23 -3.01 -15.78
N GLU A 78 1.53 -4.25 -16.10
CA GLU A 78 2.50 -5.07 -15.35
C GLU A 78 3.90 -4.80 -15.89
N LEU A 79 4.51 -3.68 -15.47
CA LEU A 79 5.86 -3.29 -15.89
C LEU A 79 6.91 -3.87 -14.94
N ASN A 80 8.10 -4.12 -15.49
CA ASN A 80 9.30 -4.38 -14.68
C ASN A 80 10.07 -3.06 -14.44
N PRO A 81 10.97 -3.00 -13.44
CA PRO A 81 11.74 -1.80 -13.11
C PRO A 81 12.48 -1.16 -14.28
N SER A 82 13.04 -1.95 -15.22
CA SER A 82 13.74 -1.43 -16.39
C SER A 82 12.88 -0.58 -17.33
N LYS A 83 11.56 -0.67 -17.21
CA LYS A 83 10.57 0.10 -17.97
C LYS A 83 10.01 1.30 -17.22
N VAL A 84 10.48 1.54 -16.00
CA VAL A 84 9.94 2.55 -15.09
C VAL A 84 11.09 3.32 -14.47
N SER A 85 11.18 4.63 -14.71
CA SER A 85 12.21 5.45 -14.07
C SER A 85 11.90 5.81 -12.61
N LYS A 86 10.62 5.81 -12.22
CA LYS A 86 10.15 5.97 -10.84
C LYS A 86 8.75 5.40 -10.64
N VAL A 87 8.45 5.00 -9.42
CA VAL A 87 7.09 4.65 -8.98
C VAL A 87 6.58 5.68 -7.99
N GLU A 88 5.34 6.10 -8.16
CA GLU A 88 4.71 7.13 -7.35
C GLU A 88 3.24 6.79 -7.08
N VAL A 89 2.78 7.00 -5.86
CA VAL A 89 1.36 6.86 -5.53
C VAL A 89 0.58 8.08 -6.01
N ILE A 90 -0.38 7.85 -6.92
CA ILE A 90 -1.28 8.87 -7.47
C ILE A 90 -2.72 8.41 -7.26
N GLY A 91 -3.48 9.19 -6.49
CA GLY A 91 -4.83 8.79 -6.08
C GLY A 91 -4.80 7.50 -5.28
N THR A 92 -5.49 6.47 -5.77
CA THR A 92 -5.52 5.14 -5.14
C THR A 92 -4.50 4.16 -5.70
N GLN A 93 -3.70 4.57 -6.70
CA GLN A 93 -2.89 3.67 -7.52
C GLN A 93 -1.39 3.92 -7.35
N ILE A 94 -0.60 2.88 -7.58
CA ILE A 94 0.83 3.03 -7.86
C ILE A 94 0.94 3.32 -9.36
N CYS A 95 1.65 4.37 -9.73
CA CYS A 95 1.83 4.81 -11.10
C CYS A 95 3.30 4.88 -11.48
N ASN A 96 3.56 4.78 -12.78
CA ASN A 96 4.87 5.07 -13.37
C ASN A 96 5.11 6.60 -13.49
N GLU A 97 6.24 6.98 -14.09
CA GLU A 97 6.63 8.38 -14.29
C GLU A 97 5.67 9.22 -15.14
N SER A 98 4.86 8.56 -15.98
CA SER A 98 3.86 9.21 -16.85
C SER A 98 2.49 9.34 -16.15
N GLY A 99 2.38 8.88 -14.91
CA GLY A 99 1.14 8.85 -14.15
C GLY A 99 0.20 7.70 -14.53
N CYS A 100 0.67 6.74 -15.33
CA CYS A 100 -0.12 5.57 -15.71
C CYS A 100 -0.08 4.51 -14.60
N PRO A 101 -1.23 3.93 -14.19
CA PRO A 101 -1.27 2.88 -13.18
C PRO A 101 -0.44 1.65 -13.57
N ILE A 102 0.31 1.14 -12.59
CA ILE A 102 1.03 -0.13 -12.68
C ILE A 102 0.66 -1.02 -11.49
N ALA A 103 0.62 -2.33 -11.73
CA ALA A 103 0.47 -3.31 -10.66
C ALA A 103 1.81 -4.00 -10.43
N ILE A 104 2.22 -4.06 -9.17
CA ILE A 104 3.28 -4.94 -8.73
C ILE A 104 2.62 -6.21 -8.20
N ARG A 105 2.91 -7.30 -8.87
CA ARG A 105 2.52 -8.65 -8.52
C ARG A 105 3.76 -9.40 -8.08
N GLY A 106 3.80 -9.72 -6.80
CA GLY A 106 5.00 -10.32 -6.22
C GLY A 106 4.75 -11.53 -5.35
N ILE A 107 5.85 -12.05 -4.81
CA ILE A 107 5.86 -13.06 -3.75
C ILE A 107 6.65 -12.53 -2.56
N ASN A 108 6.23 -12.91 -1.36
CA ASN A 108 6.96 -12.72 -0.13
C ASN A 108 7.81 -13.97 0.14
N ILE A 109 9.13 -13.81 0.17
CA ILE A 109 10.05 -14.90 0.48
C ILE A 109 10.50 -14.76 1.92
N ASP A 110 10.41 -15.86 2.68
CA ASP A 110 10.96 -15.90 4.01
C ASP A 110 12.49 -15.75 3.94
N LEU A 111 13.02 -14.67 4.51
CA LEU A 111 14.43 -14.35 4.49
C LEU A 111 15.28 -15.42 5.20
N ASN A 112 14.69 -16.17 6.13
CA ASN A 112 15.38 -17.26 6.84
C ASN A 112 15.35 -18.59 6.08
N SER A 113 14.68 -18.66 4.93
CA SER A 113 14.65 -19.84 4.07
C SER A 113 15.87 -19.94 3.15
N ASN A 114 16.03 -21.10 2.49
CA ASN A 114 17.05 -21.33 1.46
C ASN A 114 16.62 -20.79 0.07
N TYR A 115 15.45 -20.16 -0.03
CA TYR A 115 14.85 -19.70 -1.28
C TYR A 115 15.32 -18.31 -1.73
N ILE A 116 16.22 -17.69 -0.95
CA ILE A 116 16.90 -16.44 -1.29
C ILE A 116 18.09 -16.72 -2.23
N ASN A 117 17.79 -17.17 -3.45
CA ASN A 117 18.78 -17.47 -4.48
C ASN A 117 18.26 -17.10 -5.88
N TYR A 118 19.16 -17.02 -6.86
CA TYR A 118 18.82 -16.51 -8.20
C TYR A 118 17.85 -17.45 -8.91
N GLU A 119 18.11 -18.75 -8.84
CA GLU A 119 17.38 -19.80 -9.54
C GLU A 119 15.92 -19.87 -9.07
N THR A 120 15.69 -19.75 -7.76
CA THR A 120 14.34 -19.70 -7.18
C THR A 120 13.59 -18.46 -7.66
N MET A 121 14.21 -17.29 -7.55
CA MET A 121 13.57 -16.03 -7.94
C MET A 121 13.30 -15.99 -9.46
N GLU A 122 14.21 -16.53 -10.28
CA GLU A 122 14.04 -16.64 -11.72
C GLU A 122 12.89 -17.58 -12.07
N PHE A 123 12.77 -18.72 -11.38
CA PHE A 123 11.66 -19.64 -11.55
C PHE A 123 10.33 -18.93 -11.29
N PHE A 124 10.19 -18.23 -10.16
CA PHE A 124 8.95 -17.52 -9.85
C PHE A 124 8.67 -16.39 -10.84
N LYS A 125 9.68 -15.63 -11.27
CA LYS A 125 9.52 -14.65 -12.35
C LYS A 125 8.93 -15.29 -13.61
N LYS A 126 9.51 -16.40 -14.07
CA LYS A 126 9.12 -17.06 -15.33
C LYS A 126 7.77 -17.77 -15.24
N ASN A 127 7.52 -18.47 -14.14
CA ASN A 127 6.42 -19.43 -14.01
C ASN A 127 5.23 -18.87 -13.23
N TRP A 128 5.49 -17.97 -12.28
CA TRP A 128 4.47 -17.25 -11.53
C TRP A 128 4.24 -15.82 -12.04
N LYS A 129 4.95 -15.42 -13.11
CA LYS A 129 4.80 -14.13 -13.80
C LYS A 129 4.88 -12.92 -12.87
N ILE A 130 5.70 -13.02 -11.82
CA ILE A 130 5.90 -11.91 -10.91
C ILE A 130 6.82 -10.85 -11.50
N ASN A 131 6.56 -9.60 -11.12
CA ASN A 131 7.44 -8.46 -11.35
C ASN A 131 7.99 -7.87 -10.03
N GLY A 132 7.65 -8.45 -8.87
CA GLY A 132 8.12 -8.00 -7.56
C GLY A 132 8.46 -9.11 -6.57
N ILE A 133 9.35 -8.80 -5.63
CA ILE A 133 9.73 -9.63 -4.49
C ILE A 133 9.55 -8.80 -3.23
N LYS A 134 8.93 -9.38 -2.20
CA LYS A 134 8.93 -8.84 -0.84
C LYS A 134 9.76 -9.73 0.06
N VAL A 135 10.43 -9.14 1.04
CA VAL A 135 10.98 -9.86 2.19
C VAL A 135 10.59 -9.15 3.47
N SER A 136 10.05 -9.91 4.42
CA SER A 136 9.79 -9.45 5.79
C SER A 136 11.03 -9.70 6.65
N VAL A 137 11.49 -8.66 7.34
CA VAL A 137 12.74 -8.67 8.10
C VAL A 137 12.44 -8.30 9.54
N ASP A 138 12.63 -9.25 10.46
CA ASP A 138 12.54 -8.99 11.88
C ASP A 138 13.66 -8.04 12.33
N VAL A 139 13.27 -6.87 12.85
CA VAL A 139 14.20 -5.80 13.26
C VAL A 139 14.64 -5.96 14.73
N THR A 140 14.15 -6.96 15.44
CA THR A 140 14.47 -7.21 16.86
C THR A 140 15.89 -7.77 17.08
N LYS A 141 16.19 -8.07 18.34
CA LYS A 141 17.45 -8.68 18.80
C LYS A 141 17.35 -10.18 19.05
N GLU A 142 16.28 -10.82 18.59
CA GLU A 142 16.18 -12.28 18.57
C GLU A 142 17.29 -12.88 17.71
N ASN A 143 17.62 -14.17 17.87
CA ASN A 143 18.82 -14.74 17.26
C ASN A 143 18.85 -14.59 15.73
N ASP A 144 17.72 -14.85 15.06
CA ASP A 144 17.57 -14.90 13.60
C ASP A 144 16.96 -13.60 13.02
N SER A 145 17.33 -12.47 13.62
CA SER A 145 16.78 -11.15 13.31
C SER A 145 17.90 -10.16 12.95
N TYR A 146 17.53 -9.02 12.37
CA TYR A 146 18.46 -8.04 11.79
C TYR A 146 19.45 -7.45 12.80
N ASN A 147 18.99 -7.22 14.03
CA ASN A 147 19.82 -6.75 15.14
C ASN A 147 20.22 -7.88 16.10
N GLY A 148 20.01 -9.12 15.65
CA GLY A 148 20.27 -10.35 16.38
C GLY A 148 21.69 -10.89 16.31
N LYS A 149 21.88 -12.07 16.90
CA LYS A 149 23.16 -12.80 16.87
C LYS A 149 23.58 -13.18 15.44
N ASN A 150 22.61 -13.57 14.60
CA ASN A 150 22.84 -13.97 13.22
C ASN A 150 22.69 -12.80 12.22
N SER A 151 22.74 -11.55 12.70
CA SER A 151 22.60 -10.33 11.88
C SER A 151 23.48 -10.30 10.63
N LYS A 152 24.70 -10.85 10.69
CA LYS A 152 25.59 -10.93 9.52
C LYS A 152 24.98 -11.77 8.39
N GLU A 153 24.41 -12.91 8.71
CA GLU A 153 23.75 -13.79 7.74
C GLU A 153 22.48 -13.13 7.18
N ILE A 154 21.66 -12.54 8.05
CA ILE A 154 20.44 -11.81 7.65
C ILE A 154 20.77 -10.68 6.66
N LYS A 155 21.80 -9.87 6.94
CA LYS A 155 22.25 -8.80 6.05
C LYS A 155 22.81 -9.31 4.73
N GLN A 156 23.51 -10.45 4.75
CA GLN A 156 24.00 -11.10 3.53
C GLN A 156 22.84 -11.57 2.64
N LYS A 157 21.84 -12.25 3.21
CA LYS A 157 20.63 -12.68 2.49
C LYS A 157 19.86 -11.48 1.95
N LEU A 158 19.71 -10.40 2.72
CA LEU A 158 19.05 -9.18 2.26
C LEU A 158 19.76 -8.56 1.04
N SER A 159 21.09 -8.45 1.10
CA SER A 159 21.91 -7.99 -0.03
C SER A 159 21.75 -8.91 -1.25
N GLN A 160 21.70 -10.22 -1.03
CA GLN A 160 21.51 -11.22 -2.09
C GLN A 160 20.15 -11.08 -2.79
N VAL A 161 19.05 -10.86 -2.05
CA VAL A 161 17.72 -10.57 -2.64
C VAL A 161 17.80 -9.37 -3.56
N VAL A 162 18.34 -8.25 -3.07
CA VAL A 162 18.41 -6.99 -3.82
C VAL A 162 19.22 -7.18 -5.10
N GLN A 163 20.39 -7.83 -5.01
CA GLN A 163 21.25 -8.09 -6.16
C GLN A 163 20.60 -9.01 -7.19
N ASN A 164 19.95 -10.09 -6.74
CA ASN A 164 19.27 -11.03 -7.63
C ASN A 164 18.08 -10.37 -8.31
N ALA A 165 17.26 -9.62 -7.57
CA ALA A 165 16.13 -8.90 -8.13
C ALA A 165 16.55 -7.85 -9.17
N LYS A 166 17.68 -7.14 -8.94
CA LYS A 166 18.25 -6.23 -9.94
C LYS A 166 18.64 -6.97 -11.22
N LYS A 167 19.32 -8.12 -11.13
CA LYS A 167 19.67 -8.94 -12.29
C LYS A 167 18.44 -9.49 -13.02
N LEU A 168 17.41 -9.82 -12.25
CA LEU A 168 16.15 -10.36 -12.73
C LEU A 168 15.15 -9.29 -13.13
N ASP A 169 15.47 -8.00 -13.08
CA ASP A 169 14.53 -6.92 -13.40
C ASP A 169 13.20 -7.06 -12.63
N LEU A 170 13.31 -7.17 -11.30
CA LEU A 170 12.19 -7.29 -10.36
C LEU A 170 12.23 -6.12 -9.36
N PHE A 171 11.05 -5.61 -9.01
CA PHE A 171 10.87 -4.74 -7.86
C PHE A 171 11.21 -5.49 -6.56
N VAL A 172 11.71 -4.78 -5.55
CA VAL A 172 12.05 -5.31 -4.23
C VAL A 172 11.41 -4.45 -3.17
N MET A 173 10.61 -5.07 -2.31
CA MET A 173 10.07 -4.45 -1.11
C MET A 173 10.74 -5.05 0.13
N ILE A 174 11.41 -4.21 0.91
CA ILE A 174 11.95 -4.59 2.22
C ILE A 174 10.94 -4.16 3.28
N GLU A 175 10.28 -5.13 3.90
CA GLU A 175 9.34 -4.92 4.99
C GLU A 175 10.06 -5.09 6.33
N GLY A 176 10.10 -4.03 7.15
CA GLY A 176 10.62 -4.13 8.51
C GLY A 176 9.51 -4.55 9.48
N ASP A 177 9.64 -5.75 10.05
CA ASP A 177 8.80 -6.26 11.13
C ASP A 177 9.31 -5.70 12.46
N VAL A 178 8.62 -4.68 12.97
CA VAL A 178 9.00 -3.90 14.16
C VAL A 178 8.05 -4.17 15.32
N LEU A 179 8.56 -4.13 16.56
CA LEU A 179 7.71 -4.12 17.75
C LEU A 179 7.30 -2.68 18.08
N LEU A 180 6.17 -2.51 18.75
CA LEU A 180 5.66 -1.20 19.13
C LEU A 180 6.65 -0.40 20.01
N ASP A 181 7.36 -1.12 20.89
CA ASP A 181 8.34 -0.55 21.82
C ASP A 181 9.80 -0.80 21.34
N SER A 182 10.01 -1.10 20.06
CA SER A 182 11.35 -1.21 19.48
C SER A 182 12.15 0.09 19.67
N PRO A 183 13.43 0.03 20.11
CA PRO A 183 14.26 1.23 20.20
C PRO A 183 14.42 1.90 18.83
N MET A 184 14.18 3.21 18.76
CA MET A 184 14.24 3.92 17.47
C MET A 184 15.65 3.91 16.87
N GLU A 185 16.71 3.77 17.68
CA GLU A 185 18.06 3.57 17.18
C GLU A 185 18.19 2.28 16.34
N ASP A 186 17.60 1.17 16.81
CA ASP A 186 17.65 -0.13 16.13
C ASP A 186 16.86 -0.09 14.81
N VAL A 187 15.70 0.59 14.82
CA VAL A 187 14.83 0.71 13.64
C VAL A 187 15.40 1.69 12.61
N SER A 188 15.91 2.85 13.05
CA SER A 188 16.56 3.82 12.16
C SER A 188 17.80 3.21 11.52
N LYS A 189 18.62 2.48 12.30
CA LYS A 189 19.79 1.77 11.77
C LYS A 189 19.41 0.81 10.65
N PHE A 190 18.36 -0.01 10.85
CA PHE A 190 17.87 -0.94 9.83
C PHE A 190 17.53 -0.23 8.53
N TYR A 191 16.66 0.80 8.58
CA TYR A 191 16.25 1.51 7.37
C TYR A 191 17.39 2.30 6.73
N SER A 192 18.25 2.97 7.52
CA SER A 192 19.41 3.71 7.00
C SER A 192 20.42 2.80 6.29
N GLU A 193 20.66 1.59 6.81
CA GLU A 193 21.47 0.61 6.10
C GLU A 193 20.79 0.12 4.81
N CYS A 194 19.46 -0.09 4.82
CA CYS A 194 18.72 -0.50 3.63
C CYS A 194 18.63 0.61 2.55
N LEU A 195 18.68 1.89 2.92
CA LEU A 195 18.70 3.01 1.98
C LEU A 195 19.93 2.97 1.05
N GLN A 196 21.01 2.30 1.45
CA GLN A 196 22.18 2.09 0.60
C GLN A 196 21.85 1.31 -0.68
N TYR A 197 20.77 0.51 -0.67
CA TYR A 197 20.31 -0.25 -1.84
C TYR A 197 19.53 0.59 -2.87
N VAL A 198 19.07 1.79 -2.51
CA VAL A 198 18.23 2.65 -3.38
C VAL A 198 19.02 3.34 -4.49
N SER A 199 20.34 3.51 -4.32
CA SER A 199 21.14 4.35 -5.21
C SER A 199 21.08 3.88 -6.67
N GLY A 200 20.60 4.76 -7.55
CA GLY A 200 20.56 4.55 -8.99
C GLY A 200 19.50 3.57 -9.48
N THR A 201 18.39 3.38 -8.74
CA THR A 201 17.35 2.43 -9.15
C THR A 201 15.92 2.83 -8.74
N SER A 202 14.96 2.41 -9.54
CA SER A 202 13.51 2.51 -9.31
C SER A 202 12.91 1.23 -8.71
N ASN A 203 13.72 0.19 -8.51
CA ASN A 203 13.23 -1.13 -8.09
C ASN A 203 12.99 -1.23 -6.58
N MET A 204 13.52 -0.31 -5.76
CA MET A 204 13.46 -0.40 -4.30
C MET A 204 12.22 0.26 -3.71
N MET A 205 11.57 -0.46 -2.81
CA MET A 205 10.43 -0.02 -2.01
C MET A 205 10.62 -0.48 -0.56
N PHE A 206 9.94 0.19 0.35
CA PHE A 206 9.97 -0.13 1.77
C PHE A 206 8.57 -0.40 2.29
N ALA A 207 8.47 -1.24 3.31
CA ALA A 207 7.25 -1.43 4.06
C ALA A 207 7.54 -1.44 5.56
N ILE A 208 6.59 -0.98 6.36
CA ILE A 208 6.66 -1.04 7.82
C ILE A 208 5.51 -1.90 8.31
N LYS A 209 5.81 -2.93 9.10
CA LYS A 209 4.82 -3.84 9.68
C LYS A 209 5.03 -3.98 11.19
N LEU A 210 3.94 -3.98 11.95
CA LEU A 210 4.00 -4.37 13.35
C LEU A 210 4.10 -5.90 13.45
N LYS A 211 5.15 -6.38 14.12
CA LYS A 211 5.40 -7.82 14.33
C LYS A 211 4.29 -8.47 15.16
N THR A 212 3.77 -7.76 16.15
CA THR A 212 2.62 -8.19 16.96
C THR A 212 1.53 -7.13 16.96
N ASN A 213 0.27 -7.58 16.94
CA ASN A 213 -0.89 -6.72 17.14
C ASN A 213 -1.22 -6.57 18.64
N GLU A 214 -0.28 -6.85 19.56
CA GLU A 214 -0.56 -6.86 21.00
C GLU A 214 -1.09 -5.49 21.47
N GLY A 215 -2.35 -5.48 21.89
CA GLY A 215 -3.09 -4.26 22.24
C GLY A 215 -3.43 -3.36 21.05
N LEU A 216 -3.41 -3.87 19.83
CA LEU A 216 -4.25 -3.48 18.67
C LEU A 216 -5.24 -4.61 18.35
N ASP A 217 -5.58 -5.38 19.38
CA ASP A 217 -6.40 -6.59 19.33
C ASP A 217 -7.74 -6.36 18.64
N PRO A 218 -8.36 -7.42 18.08
CA PRO A 218 -9.65 -7.30 17.41
C PRO A 218 -10.70 -6.66 18.32
N ILE A 219 -11.43 -5.71 17.75
CA ILE A 219 -12.73 -5.29 18.26
C ILE A 219 -13.64 -6.52 18.24
N ASP A 220 -14.34 -6.81 19.34
CA ASP A 220 -15.38 -7.86 19.34
C ASP A 220 -16.43 -7.48 18.29
N ILE A 221 -16.66 -8.38 17.32
CA ILE A 221 -17.57 -8.19 16.19
C ILE A 221 -18.98 -7.82 16.64
N LYS A 222 -19.39 -8.25 17.85
CA LYS A 222 -20.71 -7.91 18.43
C LYS A 222 -20.86 -6.42 18.70
N ASP A 223 -19.74 -5.71 18.83
CA ASP A 223 -19.71 -4.28 19.09
C ASP A 223 -19.55 -3.47 17.80
N TYR A 224 -19.27 -4.11 16.65
CA TYR A 224 -19.11 -3.45 15.35
C TYR A 224 -20.46 -3.18 14.66
N ASP A 225 -20.85 -1.91 14.58
CA ASP A 225 -22.02 -1.49 13.81
C ASP A 225 -21.66 -1.28 12.34
N GLU A 226 -22.11 -2.19 11.46
CA GLU A 226 -21.85 -2.13 10.03
C GLU A 226 -22.37 -0.85 9.33
N LYS A 227 -23.43 -0.24 9.86
CA LYS A 227 -24.03 0.96 9.28
C LYS A 227 -23.23 2.21 9.63
N THR A 228 -22.64 2.26 10.82
CA THR A 228 -21.93 3.45 11.31
C THR A 228 -20.41 3.32 11.25
N GLY A 229 -19.87 2.11 11.21
CA GLY A 229 -18.43 1.84 11.36
C GLY A 229 -17.89 2.19 12.75
N ILE A 230 -18.77 2.27 13.75
CA ILE A 230 -18.46 2.72 15.12
C ILE A 230 -18.73 1.58 16.10
N VAL A 231 -17.76 1.33 16.96
CA VAL A 231 -17.90 0.48 18.15
C VAL A 231 -18.62 1.27 19.24
N LYS A 232 -19.77 0.79 19.72
CA LYS A 232 -20.50 1.50 20.80
C LYS A 232 -19.85 1.24 22.17
N GLU A 233 -19.75 2.31 22.95
CA GLU A 233 -19.16 2.42 24.30
C GLU A 233 -17.67 2.06 24.40
N VAL A 234 -16.86 3.01 24.88
CA VAL A 234 -15.40 2.83 24.97
C VAL A 234 -15.06 1.85 26.10
N THR A 235 -14.71 0.63 25.73
CA THR A 235 -14.23 -0.42 26.61
C THR A 235 -12.79 -0.16 27.13
N LYS A 236 -12.31 -0.97 28.09
CA LYS A 236 -10.91 -0.92 28.53
C LYS A 236 -9.95 -1.33 27.40
N SER A 237 -10.32 -2.32 26.60
CA SER A 237 -9.60 -2.73 25.40
C SER A 237 -9.55 -1.61 24.36
N ASP A 238 -10.62 -0.83 24.18
CA ASP A 238 -10.60 0.34 23.30
C ASP A 238 -9.61 1.41 23.77
N LYS A 239 -9.48 1.63 25.09
CA LYS A 239 -8.51 2.60 25.63
C LYS A 239 -7.07 2.15 25.40
N ILE A 240 -6.79 0.87 25.62
CA ILE A 240 -5.47 0.27 25.35
C ILE A 240 -5.15 0.36 23.85
N SER A 241 -6.11 -0.03 23.00
CA SER A 241 -6.01 0.03 21.54
C SER A 241 -5.79 1.45 21.04
N ASN A 242 -6.52 2.43 21.55
CA ASN A 242 -6.31 3.83 21.21
C ASN A 242 -4.93 4.35 21.63
N ASN A 243 -4.43 3.93 22.79
CA ASN A 243 -3.10 4.32 23.26
C ASN A 243 -2.00 3.67 22.40
N ASN A 244 -2.13 2.39 22.09
CA ASN A 244 -1.20 1.68 21.22
C ASN A 244 -1.26 2.20 19.79
N TRP A 245 -2.43 2.59 19.28
CA TRP A 245 -2.55 3.28 18.00
C TRP A 245 -1.82 4.62 17.98
N LYS A 246 -1.91 5.41 19.07
CA LYS A 246 -1.13 6.65 19.20
C LYS A 246 0.38 6.37 19.20
N LYS A 247 0.84 5.36 19.94
CA LYS A 247 2.24 4.92 19.95
C LYS A 247 2.68 4.48 18.55
N TYR A 248 1.87 3.68 17.87
CA TYR A 248 2.14 3.19 16.52
C TYR A 248 2.26 4.36 15.54
N LYS A 249 1.30 5.29 15.54
CA LYS A 249 1.39 6.48 14.69
C LYS A 249 2.64 7.32 14.96
N LYS A 250 3.06 7.41 16.24
CA LYS A 250 4.31 8.09 16.60
C LYS A 250 5.53 7.34 16.04
N LEU A 251 5.61 6.03 16.24
CA LEU A 251 6.68 5.18 15.69
C LEU A 251 6.77 5.30 14.17
N ILE A 252 5.65 5.18 13.45
CA ILE A 252 5.61 5.33 11.99
C ILE A 252 6.11 6.71 11.55
N LYS A 253 5.74 7.79 12.25
CA LYS A 253 6.25 9.14 11.95
C LYS A 253 7.76 9.25 12.13
N GLU A 254 8.32 8.64 13.17
CA GLU A 254 9.76 8.63 13.41
C GLU A 254 10.50 7.80 12.34
N ILE A 255 9.95 6.65 11.94
CA ILE A 255 10.48 5.84 10.84
C ILE A 255 10.42 6.60 9.51
N ILE A 256 9.29 7.25 9.20
CA ILE A 256 9.13 8.07 8.00
C ILE A 256 10.17 9.19 7.99
N PHE A 257 10.39 9.86 9.12
CA PHE A 257 11.40 10.90 9.22
C PHE A 257 12.79 10.35 8.83
N ALA A 258 13.20 9.21 9.42
CA ALA A 258 14.46 8.55 9.09
C ALA A 258 14.54 8.11 7.61
N LEU A 259 13.48 7.51 7.08
CA LEU A 259 13.42 7.04 5.69
C LEU A 259 13.41 8.16 4.65
N ARG A 260 12.94 9.34 5.01
CA ARG A 260 12.89 10.52 4.14
C ARG A 260 14.12 11.42 4.30
N GLU A 261 15.05 11.08 5.20
CA GLU A 261 16.38 11.69 5.20
C GLU A 261 17.03 11.55 3.81
N ASN A 262 17.85 12.53 3.42
CA ASN A 262 18.48 12.60 2.11
C ASN A 262 17.52 12.64 0.90
N SER A 263 16.28 13.12 1.11
CA SER A 263 15.28 13.29 0.05
C SER A 263 14.89 11.99 -0.65
N ASN A 264 14.99 10.85 0.04
CA ASN A 264 14.59 9.56 -0.51
C ASN A 264 13.08 9.51 -0.79
N ASN A 265 12.73 9.31 -2.07
CA ASN A 265 11.35 9.18 -2.54
C ASN A 265 10.96 7.76 -2.95
N SER A 266 11.60 6.75 -2.36
CA SER A 266 11.14 5.37 -2.51
C SER A 266 9.69 5.24 -2.00
N LEU A 267 8.89 4.44 -2.69
CA LEU A 267 7.54 4.11 -2.25
C LEU A 267 7.60 3.44 -0.88
N LEU A 268 6.72 3.88 0.02
CA LEU A 268 6.63 3.38 1.39
C LEU A 268 5.24 2.82 1.67
N ALA A 269 5.16 1.51 1.91
CA ALA A 269 3.96 0.85 2.38
C ALA A 269 3.89 0.92 3.91
N ILE A 270 2.75 1.35 4.46
CA ILE A 270 2.50 1.37 5.90
C ILE A 270 1.45 0.30 6.18
N ASN A 271 1.85 -0.79 6.84
CA ASN A 271 0.91 -1.86 7.17
C ASN A 271 -0.06 -1.40 8.24
N ILE A 272 -1.35 -1.45 7.91
CA ILE A 272 -2.43 -1.14 8.85
C ILE A 272 -3.01 -2.47 9.31
N PRO A 273 -2.98 -2.76 10.62
CA PRO A 273 -3.71 -3.91 11.15
C PRO A 273 -5.18 -3.83 10.72
N TYR A 274 -5.72 -4.91 10.17
CA TYR A 274 -7.06 -4.91 9.58
C TYR A 274 -8.17 -4.50 10.57
N THR A 275 -7.94 -4.71 11.87
CA THR A 275 -8.79 -4.30 12.99
C THR A 275 -8.86 -2.78 13.17
N HIS A 276 -7.94 -2.03 12.57
CA HIS A 276 -7.76 -0.58 12.72
C HIS A 276 -7.91 0.19 11.41
N ILE A 277 -8.41 -0.44 10.33
CA ILE A 277 -8.74 0.25 9.08
C ILE A 277 -10.00 1.11 9.30
N LYS A 278 -9.83 2.27 9.93
CA LYS A 278 -10.86 3.31 10.01
C LYS A 278 -10.65 4.27 8.85
N ILE A 279 -11.62 4.32 7.94
CA ILE A 279 -11.62 5.18 6.74
C ILE A 279 -11.18 6.61 7.06
N ASP A 280 -11.65 7.19 8.16
CA ASP A 280 -11.32 8.56 8.55
C ASP A 280 -9.86 8.75 9.00
N SER A 281 -9.24 7.71 9.54
CA SER A 281 -7.83 7.74 9.98
C SER A 281 -6.83 7.63 8.84
N ILE A 282 -7.27 7.09 7.69
CA ILE A 282 -6.43 6.84 6.53
C ILE A 282 -6.61 7.96 5.47
N LYS A 283 -7.81 8.55 5.40
CA LYS A 283 -8.15 9.62 4.44
C LYS A 283 -7.34 10.91 4.62
N LYS A 284 -6.99 11.26 5.86
CA LYS A 284 -6.04 12.34 6.10
C LYS A 284 -4.67 11.69 6.01
N ASN A 285 -3.76 12.20 5.18
CA ASN A 285 -2.35 11.87 5.25
C ASN A 285 -1.80 12.34 6.63
N GLU A 286 -2.18 11.65 7.71
CA GLU A 286 -1.87 12.00 9.10
C GLU A 286 -0.36 11.92 9.36
N PHE A 287 0.33 11.19 8.49
CA PHE A 287 1.77 11.01 8.45
C PHE A 287 2.50 12.15 7.73
N ASN A 288 1.77 13.03 7.00
CA ASN A 288 2.27 14.21 6.30
C ASN A 288 3.52 13.93 5.46
N THR A 289 3.47 12.86 4.66
CA THR A 289 4.58 12.42 3.79
C THR A 289 4.05 12.07 2.40
N TYR A 290 4.95 12.00 1.42
CA TYR A 290 4.61 11.68 0.04
C TYR A 290 4.94 10.22 -0.30
N ASN A 291 4.40 9.75 -1.43
CA ASN A 291 4.64 8.41 -1.98
C ASN A 291 4.43 7.28 -0.96
N ILE A 292 3.28 7.35 -0.26
CA ILE A 292 2.85 6.33 0.70
C ILE A 292 1.65 5.57 0.17
N ILE A 293 1.63 4.28 0.47
CA ILE A 293 0.49 3.39 0.26
C ILE A 293 0.21 2.66 1.57
N PHE A 294 -1.05 2.36 1.85
CA PHE A 294 -1.39 1.54 3.00
C PHE A 294 -1.40 0.08 2.59
N SER A 295 -0.80 -0.79 3.40
CA SER A 295 -0.83 -2.22 3.13
C SER A 295 -1.72 -2.96 4.10
N VAL A 296 -2.42 -3.96 3.60
CA VAL A 296 -3.23 -4.88 4.38
C VAL A 296 -2.65 -6.27 4.22
N ASP A 297 -2.45 -6.94 5.35
CA ASP A 297 -2.07 -8.35 5.41
C ASP A 297 -3.34 -9.18 5.60
N VAL A 298 -3.68 -9.97 4.58
CA VAL A 298 -4.78 -10.94 4.63
C VAL A 298 -4.25 -12.38 4.62
N GLY A 299 -2.93 -12.53 4.77
CA GLY A 299 -2.19 -13.77 4.74
C GLY A 299 -2.19 -14.48 6.08
N ASN A 300 -2.36 -15.81 6.06
CA ASN A 300 -2.27 -16.66 7.25
C ASN A 300 -3.22 -16.24 8.41
N GLN A 301 -4.33 -15.57 8.07
CA GLN A 301 -5.36 -15.14 9.01
C GLN A 301 -6.57 -16.09 8.96
N ASP A 302 -7.37 -16.07 10.03
CA ASP A 302 -8.68 -16.72 10.04
C ASP A 302 -9.66 -16.02 9.08
N ILE A 303 -10.59 -16.79 8.52
CA ILE A 303 -11.52 -16.34 7.47
C ILE A 303 -12.29 -15.07 7.86
N GLU A 304 -12.80 -15.02 9.09
CA GLU A 304 -13.60 -13.87 9.57
C GLU A 304 -12.78 -12.57 9.56
N ASN A 305 -11.51 -12.65 9.95
CA ASN A 305 -10.59 -11.50 9.94
C ASN A 305 -10.30 -11.03 8.51
N VAL A 306 -10.13 -11.97 7.59
CA VAL A 306 -9.92 -11.67 6.16
C VAL A 306 -11.16 -11.02 5.54
N GLU A 307 -12.36 -11.53 5.81
CA GLU A 307 -13.63 -10.94 5.33
C GLU A 307 -13.80 -9.48 5.80
N ILE A 308 -13.48 -9.20 7.06
CA ILE A 308 -13.50 -7.84 7.62
C ILE A 308 -12.46 -6.95 6.95
N ALA A 309 -11.23 -7.44 6.81
CA ALA A 309 -10.15 -6.73 6.14
C ALA A 309 -10.56 -6.32 4.72
N ILE A 310 -11.18 -7.25 3.97
CA ILE A 310 -11.68 -7.02 2.62
C ILE A 310 -12.72 -5.91 2.60
N LYS A 311 -13.78 -6.04 3.40
CA LYS A 311 -14.85 -5.03 3.46
C LYS A 311 -14.30 -3.63 3.78
N ASN A 312 -13.37 -3.52 4.71
CA ASN A 312 -12.79 -2.25 5.13
C ASN A 312 -11.86 -1.65 4.06
N PHE A 313 -11.03 -2.46 3.41
CA PHE A 313 -10.14 -1.92 2.38
C PHE A 313 -10.92 -1.45 1.15
N LYS A 314 -11.93 -2.21 0.69
CA LYS A 314 -12.76 -1.83 -0.47
C LYS A 314 -13.37 -0.46 -0.27
N LYS A 315 -14.03 -0.28 0.88
CA LYS A 315 -14.60 1.00 1.28
C LYS A 315 -13.52 2.09 1.34
N SER A 316 -12.35 1.80 1.88
CA SER A 316 -11.25 2.77 1.94
C SER A 316 -10.75 3.19 0.55
N VAL A 317 -10.63 2.25 -0.39
CA VAL A 317 -10.27 2.53 -1.79
C VAL A 317 -11.36 3.37 -2.46
N ASP A 318 -12.64 3.04 -2.27
CA ASP A 318 -13.78 3.83 -2.77
C ASP A 318 -13.74 5.28 -2.25
N PHE A 319 -13.20 5.49 -1.04
CA PHE A 319 -12.99 6.81 -0.43
C PHE A 319 -11.69 7.51 -0.86
N GLY A 320 -10.91 6.94 -1.80
CA GLY A 320 -9.71 7.55 -2.35
C GLY A 320 -8.42 7.19 -1.62
N THR A 321 -8.42 6.15 -0.79
CA THR A 321 -7.23 5.68 -0.09
C THR A 321 -6.38 4.75 -0.97
N PRO A 322 -5.06 5.00 -1.13
CA PRO A 322 -4.19 4.05 -1.81
C PRO A 322 -3.94 2.83 -0.93
N ILE A 323 -4.30 1.64 -1.45
CA ILE A 323 -4.16 0.37 -0.74
C ILE A 323 -3.40 -0.64 -1.62
N MET A 324 -2.58 -1.46 -0.98
CA MET A 324 -2.01 -2.69 -1.53
C MET A 324 -2.26 -3.86 -0.57
N ILE A 325 -2.15 -5.09 -1.08
CA ILE A 325 -2.21 -6.30 -0.25
C ILE A 325 -0.78 -6.81 -0.03
N SER A 326 -0.22 -6.60 1.16
CA SER A 326 1.18 -6.98 1.44
C SER A 326 1.38 -8.48 1.55
N ASP A 327 0.32 -9.25 1.83
CA ASP A 327 0.34 -10.70 1.85
C ASP A 327 -1.09 -11.22 1.56
N CYS A 328 -1.25 -11.98 0.48
CA CYS A 328 -2.51 -12.63 0.09
C CYS A 328 -2.46 -14.16 0.18
N GLY A 329 -1.59 -14.71 1.04
CA GLY A 329 -1.50 -16.15 1.29
C GLY A 329 -2.77 -16.72 1.94
N MET A 330 -3.05 -18.01 1.71
CA MET A 330 -4.25 -18.66 2.22
C MET A 330 -3.91 -19.55 3.44
N CYS A 331 -4.71 -19.47 4.51
CA CYS A 331 -4.50 -20.28 5.72
C CYS A 331 -5.22 -21.65 5.63
N GLY A 332 -4.60 -22.63 4.97
CA GLY A 332 -5.20 -23.95 4.71
C GLY A 332 -6.05 -24.00 3.43
N ASN A 333 -6.51 -25.19 3.05
CA ASN A 333 -7.01 -25.50 1.70
C ASN A 333 -8.49 -25.94 1.65
N SER A 334 -9.34 -25.41 2.54
CA SER A 334 -10.78 -25.70 2.49
C SER A 334 -11.47 -25.00 1.31
N ASP A 335 -12.62 -25.50 0.85
CA ASP A 335 -13.43 -24.85 -0.19
C ASP A 335 -13.79 -23.40 0.19
N LYS A 336 -14.09 -23.14 1.47
CA LYS A 336 -14.39 -21.80 1.98
C LYS A 336 -13.17 -20.88 1.85
N ASN A 337 -11.97 -21.40 2.11
CA ASN A 337 -10.74 -20.63 1.96
C ASN A 337 -10.47 -20.31 0.49
N GLU A 338 -10.64 -21.28 -0.41
CA GLU A 338 -10.43 -21.06 -1.84
C GLU A 338 -11.43 -20.04 -2.40
N GLN A 339 -12.71 -20.13 -2.02
CA GLN A 339 -13.74 -19.15 -2.41
C GLN A 339 -13.42 -17.74 -1.90
N LEU A 340 -12.98 -17.62 -0.65
CA LEU A 340 -12.58 -16.33 -0.09
C LEU A 340 -11.38 -15.75 -0.85
N TYR A 341 -10.38 -16.58 -1.14
CA TYR A 341 -9.22 -16.14 -1.90
C TYR A 341 -9.58 -15.77 -3.35
N ALA A 342 -10.49 -16.50 -4.00
CA ALA A 342 -11.01 -16.13 -5.32
C ALA A 342 -11.69 -14.74 -5.29
N SER A 343 -12.51 -14.47 -4.28
CA SER A 343 -13.12 -13.15 -4.05
C SER A 343 -12.08 -12.05 -3.86
N ILE A 344 -11.00 -12.31 -3.10
CA ILE A 344 -9.88 -11.37 -2.95
C ILE A 344 -9.21 -11.08 -4.30
N ARG A 345 -9.03 -12.10 -5.15
CA ARG A 345 -8.46 -11.92 -6.49
C ARG A 345 -9.35 -11.06 -7.37
N GLU A 346 -10.66 -11.26 -7.35
CA GLU A 346 -11.62 -10.41 -8.06
C GLU A 346 -11.54 -8.95 -7.58
N ASP A 347 -11.42 -8.73 -6.27
CA ASP A 347 -11.26 -7.38 -5.70
C ASP A 347 -9.91 -6.75 -6.07
N ILE A 348 -8.81 -7.53 -6.05
CA ILE A 348 -7.49 -7.06 -6.51
C ILE A 348 -7.59 -6.60 -7.97
N ASP A 349 -8.24 -7.38 -8.83
CA ASP A 349 -8.34 -7.07 -10.25
C ASP A 349 -9.28 -5.87 -10.49
N HIS A 350 -10.41 -5.81 -9.77
CA HIS A 350 -11.36 -4.69 -9.83
C HIS A 350 -10.74 -3.36 -9.41
N TYR A 351 -10.05 -3.35 -8.26
CA TYR A 351 -9.42 -2.17 -7.70
C TYR A 351 -7.99 -1.94 -8.19
N LYS A 352 -7.47 -2.86 -9.03
CA LYS A 352 -6.16 -2.74 -9.68
C LYS A 352 -5.00 -2.73 -8.68
N LEU A 353 -5.14 -3.49 -7.60
CA LEU A 353 -4.23 -3.42 -6.46
C LEU A 353 -2.88 -4.06 -6.76
N THR A 354 -1.83 -3.45 -6.23
CA THR A 354 -0.55 -4.14 -6.03
C THR A 354 -0.69 -5.18 -4.92
N TYR A 355 -0.07 -6.34 -5.10
CA TYR A 355 -0.18 -7.43 -4.13
C TYR A 355 1.03 -8.38 -4.12
N PHE A 356 1.24 -9.06 -2.99
CA PHE A 356 2.27 -10.09 -2.83
C PHE A 356 1.68 -11.38 -2.27
N TYR A 357 2.05 -12.53 -2.82
CA TYR A 357 1.72 -13.83 -2.25
C TYR A 357 2.59 -14.15 -1.04
N GLY A 358 1.99 -14.52 0.08
CA GLY A 358 2.73 -15.06 1.22
C GLY A 358 3.14 -16.51 1.06
N GLY A 359 4.11 -16.93 1.87
CA GLY A 359 4.32 -18.34 2.17
C GLY A 359 5.35 -19.07 1.32
N ILE A 360 6.29 -18.38 0.66
CA ILE A 360 7.43 -19.05 0.01
C ILE A 360 8.43 -19.49 1.09
N ASN A 361 8.14 -20.65 1.66
CA ASN A 361 8.98 -21.39 2.59
C ASN A 361 8.62 -22.89 2.52
N ASN A 362 9.43 -23.74 3.14
CA ASN A 362 9.23 -25.18 3.27
C ASN A 362 9.09 -25.60 4.75
N LYS A 363 8.55 -24.73 5.59
CA LYS A 363 8.38 -25.00 7.03
C LYS A 363 7.24 -25.99 7.32
N GLY A 364 6.35 -26.21 6.35
CA GLY A 364 5.16 -27.04 6.53
C GLY A 364 4.08 -26.34 7.37
N GLU A 365 4.08 -25.01 7.38
CA GLU A 365 3.06 -24.18 7.99
C GLU A 365 1.78 -24.20 7.13
N LYS A 366 0.65 -23.79 7.72
CA LYS A 366 -0.66 -23.82 7.03
C LYS A 366 -0.71 -22.97 5.75
N ASN A 367 0.19 -22.00 5.61
CA ASN A 367 0.31 -21.10 4.47
C ASN A 367 1.54 -21.39 3.58
N SER A 368 2.34 -22.43 3.87
CA SER A 368 3.51 -22.76 3.04
C SER A 368 3.09 -23.11 1.61
N ILE A 369 3.72 -22.50 0.61
CA ILE A 369 3.54 -22.80 -0.81
C ILE A 369 4.26 -24.10 -1.17
N LEU A 370 5.48 -24.29 -0.65
CA LEU A 370 6.30 -25.45 -0.93
C LEU A 370 6.13 -26.51 0.15
N LYS A 371 6.17 -27.79 -0.26
CA LYS A 371 6.12 -28.92 0.68
C LYS A 371 7.29 -28.86 1.67
N LYS A 372 7.03 -29.40 2.86
CA LYS A 372 8.03 -29.49 3.92
C LYS A 372 9.27 -30.25 3.46
N ASP A 373 10.44 -29.82 3.92
CA ASP A 373 11.74 -30.48 3.69
C ASP A 373 12.16 -30.57 2.21
N LEU A 374 11.56 -29.73 1.35
CA LEU A 374 11.93 -29.65 -0.06
C LEU A 374 13.32 -29.03 -0.22
N ASN A 375 14.24 -29.77 -0.83
CA ASN A 375 15.63 -29.36 -1.05
C ASN A 375 15.90 -28.79 -2.46
N LYS A 376 14.86 -28.61 -3.28
CA LYS A 376 14.98 -27.99 -4.61
C LYS A 376 14.99 -26.47 -4.49
N ASN A 377 15.82 -25.82 -5.30
CA ASN A 377 15.90 -24.36 -5.41
C ASN A 377 15.37 -23.84 -6.77
N SER A 378 14.91 -24.72 -7.66
CA SER A 378 14.36 -24.39 -8.97
C SER A 378 13.49 -25.53 -9.47
N ASP A 379 12.91 -25.33 -10.65
CA ASP A 379 12.20 -26.37 -11.42
C ASP A 379 11.10 -27.05 -10.60
N PHE A 380 10.40 -26.25 -9.80
CA PHE A 380 9.26 -26.72 -9.01
C PHE A 380 8.17 -27.22 -9.95
N SER A 381 7.71 -28.43 -9.69
CA SER A 381 6.54 -29.04 -10.29
C SER A 381 5.32 -28.84 -9.39
N GLU A 382 4.11 -29.12 -9.90
CA GLU A 382 2.91 -29.08 -9.05
C GLU A 382 3.02 -30.04 -7.86
N ASP A 383 3.78 -31.11 -7.96
CA ASP A 383 4.02 -32.05 -6.86
C ASP A 383 4.94 -31.51 -5.78
N ASP A 384 5.67 -30.42 -6.04
CA ASP A 384 6.47 -29.74 -5.02
C ASP A 384 5.63 -28.74 -4.20
N TYR A 385 4.42 -28.41 -4.67
CA TYR A 385 3.50 -27.51 -3.97
C TYR A 385 2.65 -28.24 -2.92
N THR A 386 2.37 -27.52 -1.83
CA THR A 386 1.29 -27.90 -0.90
C THR A 386 -0.07 -27.74 -1.59
N ALA A 387 -1.16 -28.19 -0.95
CA ALA A 387 -2.50 -27.91 -1.46
C ALA A 387 -2.79 -26.40 -1.57
N VAL A 388 -2.30 -25.60 -0.60
CA VAL A 388 -2.35 -24.13 -0.67
C VAL A 388 -1.54 -23.60 -1.84
N GLY A 389 -0.31 -24.08 -2.02
CA GLY A 389 0.55 -23.68 -3.14
C GLY A 389 -0.09 -23.98 -4.50
N LYS A 390 -0.76 -25.12 -4.65
CA LYS A 390 -1.50 -25.48 -5.87
C LYS A 390 -2.66 -24.52 -6.16
N ILE A 391 -3.43 -24.15 -5.13
CA ILE A 391 -4.52 -23.18 -5.25
C ILE A 391 -3.96 -21.82 -5.64
N LEU A 392 -2.95 -21.30 -4.91
CA LEU A 392 -2.34 -20.01 -5.24
C LEU A 392 -1.78 -20.00 -6.67
N TYR A 393 -1.12 -21.08 -7.10
CA TYR A 393 -0.60 -21.22 -8.46
C TYR A 393 -1.71 -21.21 -9.53
N LYS A 394 -2.86 -21.86 -9.26
CA LYS A 394 -4.02 -21.90 -10.16
C LYS A 394 -4.55 -20.51 -10.48
N TYR A 395 -4.73 -19.64 -9.48
CA TYR A 395 -5.23 -18.27 -9.67
C TYR A 395 -4.14 -17.26 -10.09
N ASN A 396 -2.93 -17.77 -10.30
CA ASN A 396 -1.77 -17.01 -10.71
C ASN A 396 -1.32 -17.40 -12.13
N LYS A 397 -2.01 -18.31 -12.82
CA LYS A 397 -1.86 -18.49 -14.27
C LYS A 397 -2.86 -17.59 -14.97
#